data_AF-A0A534Q3X5-F1
#
_entry.id   AF-A0A534Q3X5-F1
#
_cell.length_a   1.000
_cell.length_b   1.000
_cell.length_c   1.000
_cell.angle_alpha   90.00
_cell.angle_beta   90.00
_cell.angle_gamma   90.00
#
_symmetry.space_group_name_H-M   'P 1'
#
loop_
_entity.id
_entity.type
_entity.pdbx_description
1 polymer ?
#
loop_
_entity_poly.entity_id
_entity_poly.type
_entity_poly.pdbx_seq_one_letter_code
_entity_poly.pdbx_strand_id
1 'polypeptide(L)'
;MLPRAILLLLLAGCPRESTPTAPPQSCLDAQLASRGLNQFGDPPDTMYPGGTPLFDEKTGKRTEREAYVFAKHPEIARACGR
;
A
#
# COMPACT_ATOMS: atom_id res chain seq x y z
N MET A 1 12.97 47.94 40.96
CA MET A 1 14.39 47.70 40.60
C MET A 1 14.49 46.37 39.87
N LEU A 2 14.61 46.38 38.54
CA LEU A 2 15.21 45.29 37.74
C LEU A 2 16.68 45.72 37.47
N PRO A 3 17.67 44.86 37.10
CA PRO A 3 17.53 43.82 36.06
C PRO A 3 18.51 42.60 36.13
N ARG A 4 18.49 41.78 35.06
CA ARG A 4 19.53 40.81 34.57
C ARG A 4 19.52 39.42 35.23
N ALA A 5 19.63 38.30 34.51
CA ALA A 5 19.76 38.01 33.09
C ALA A 5 19.68 36.48 32.89
N ILE A 6 18.97 36.06 31.83
CA ILE A 6 19.41 35.08 30.81
C ILE A 6 19.85 33.68 31.30
N LEU A 7 19.08 32.66 30.96
CA LEU A 7 19.59 31.63 30.02
C LEU A 7 18.42 30.96 29.28
N LEU A 8 18.26 31.33 28.00
CA LEU A 8 17.34 30.72 27.06
C LEU A 8 17.72 29.24 26.86
N LEU A 9 16.83 28.32 27.24
CA LEU A 9 16.82 26.97 26.68
C LEU A 9 16.25 27.04 25.26
N LEU A 10 17.12 27.03 24.25
CA LEU A 10 16.76 26.76 22.86
C LEU A 10 17.54 25.54 22.38
N LEU A 11 17.04 24.36 22.73
CA LEU A 11 17.36 23.16 21.96
C LEU A 11 16.70 23.33 20.60
N ALA A 12 17.52 23.66 19.60
CA ALA A 12 17.15 23.60 18.19
C ALA A 12 16.78 22.15 17.85
N GLY A 13 15.50 21.80 17.99
CA GLY A 13 14.95 20.62 17.34
C GLY A 13 14.99 20.86 15.83
N CYS A 14 15.83 20.14 15.10
CA CYS A 14 15.72 20.06 13.65
C CYS A 14 14.26 19.67 13.30
N PRO A 15 13.63 20.29 12.30
CA PRO A 15 12.34 19.81 11.82
C PRO A 15 12.52 18.33 11.45
N ARG A 16 11.69 17.47 12.04
CA ARG A 16 11.61 16.07 11.63
C ARG A 16 11.31 16.07 10.13
N GLU A 17 12.25 15.54 9.36
CA GLU A 17 12.09 15.24 7.94
C GLU A 17 10.76 14.48 7.79
N SER A 18 9.79 15.10 7.13
CA SER A 18 8.54 14.45 6.78
C SER A 18 8.90 13.30 5.86
N THR A 19 8.72 12.07 6.37
CA THR A 19 8.74 10.86 5.54
C THR A 19 7.93 11.12 4.27
N PRO A 20 8.41 10.74 3.07
CA PRO A 20 7.59 10.84 1.87
C PRO A 20 6.32 10.04 2.13
N THR A 21 5.20 10.75 2.30
CA THR A 21 3.88 10.15 2.45
C THR A 21 3.66 9.28 1.23
N ALA A 22 3.73 7.95 1.42
CA ALA A 22 3.34 7.02 0.38
C ALA A 22 1.97 7.45 -0.16
N PRO A 23 1.72 7.35 -1.48
CA PRO A 23 0.42 7.68 -2.02
C PRO A 23 -0.67 6.93 -1.26
N PRO A 24 -1.88 7.51 -1.10
CA PRO A 24 -2.95 6.88 -0.34
C PRO A 24 -3.19 5.46 -0.87
N GLN A 25 -2.99 4.47 0.00
CA GLN A 25 -3.10 3.07 -0.35
C GLN A 25 -4.58 2.74 -0.65
N SER A 26 -4.84 2.09 -1.80
CA SER A 26 -6.20 1.68 -2.14
C SER A 26 -6.74 0.67 -1.11
N CYS A 27 -8.07 0.57 -0.96
CA CYS A 27 -8.65 -0.44 -0.07
C CYS A 27 -8.18 -1.86 -0.42
N LEU A 28 -8.12 -2.17 -1.72
CA LEU A 28 -7.62 -3.45 -2.23
C LEU A 28 -6.20 -3.72 -1.75
N ASP A 29 -5.30 -2.75 -1.91
CA ASP A 29 -3.90 -2.92 -1.55
C ASP A 29 -3.72 -3.02 -0.03
N ALA A 30 -4.55 -2.33 0.76
CA ALA A 30 -4.57 -2.45 2.22
C ALA A 30 -5.03 -3.85 2.67
N GLN A 31 -6.06 -4.39 2.00
CA GLN A 31 -6.54 -5.74 2.28
C GLN A 31 -5.53 -6.83 1.88
N LEU A 32 -4.86 -6.69 0.74
CA LEU A 32 -3.80 -7.62 0.32
C LEU A 32 -2.63 -7.60 1.30
N ALA A 33 -2.15 -6.41 1.68
CA ALA A 33 -1.05 -6.25 2.61
C ALA A 33 -1.36 -6.82 4.00
N SER A 34 -2.56 -6.56 4.54
CA SER A 34 -2.95 -7.07 5.87
C SER A 34 -3.06 -8.60 5.93
N ARG A 35 -3.15 -9.26 4.77
CA ARG A 35 -3.22 -10.73 4.63
C ARG A 35 -1.90 -11.35 4.23
N GLY A 36 -0.85 -10.55 4.01
CA GLY A 36 0.45 -11.03 3.52
C GLY A 36 0.38 -11.59 2.09
N LEU A 37 -0.55 -11.10 1.27
CA LEU A 37 -0.71 -11.50 -0.13
C LEU A 37 0.07 -10.57 -1.06
N ASN A 38 0.46 -11.09 -2.21
CA ASN A 38 1.06 -10.29 -3.28
C ASN A 38 0.00 -9.42 -3.98
N GLN A 39 0.43 -8.62 -4.96
CA GLN A 39 -0.43 -7.67 -5.69
C GLN A 39 -1.61 -8.30 -6.46
N PHE A 40 -1.61 -9.63 -6.66
CA PHE A 40 -2.63 -10.40 -7.36
C PHE A 40 -3.43 -11.33 -6.43
N GLY A 41 -3.24 -11.24 -5.10
CA GLY A 41 -3.95 -12.09 -4.14
C GLY A 41 -3.32 -13.48 -3.93
N ASP A 42 -2.11 -13.72 -4.42
CA ASP A 42 -1.40 -14.98 -4.22
C ASP A 42 -0.41 -14.91 -3.06
N PRO A 43 0.13 -16.04 -2.56
CA PRO A 43 1.28 -16.03 -1.67
C PRO A 43 2.45 -15.20 -2.23
N PRO A 44 3.27 -14.57 -1.38
CA PRO A 44 4.32 -13.63 -1.79
C PRO A 44 5.35 -14.25 -2.74
N ASP A 45 5.65 -15.54 -2.58
CA ASP A 45 6.65 -16.26 -3.37
C ASP A 45 6.07 -16.89 -4.65
N THR A 46 4.85 -16.51 -5.04
CA THR A 46 4.22 -17.05 -6.25
C THR A 46 4.90 -16.55 -7.51
N MET A 47 5.42 -17.48 -8.30
CA MET A 47 5.99 -17.19 -9.62
C MET A 47 4.90 -17.26 -10.70
N TYR A 48 5.02 -16.39 -11.69
CA TYR A 48 4.14 -16.34 -12.86
C TYR A 48 4.97 -16.58 -14.13
N PRO A 49 5.26 -17.85 -14.47
CA PRO A 49 5.96 -18.15 -15.72
C PRO A 49 5.11 -17.65 -16.89
N GLY A 50 5.69 -16.81 -17.75
CA GLY A 50 4.97 -16.18 -18.86
C GLY A 50 4.42 -14.77 -18.57
N GLY A 51 4.62 -14.20 -17.38
CA GLY A 51 4.33 -12.78 -17.13
C GLY A 51 3.45 -12.54 -15.90
N THR A 52 2.25 -11.98 -16.10
CA THR A 52 1.29 -11.71 -15.01
C THR A 52 0.06 -12.59 -15.19
N PRO A 53 -0.67 -12.96 -14.11
CA PRO A 53 -1.88 -13.77 -14.23
C PRO A 53 -3.04 -13.03 -14.92
N LEU A 54 -2.86 -11.74 -15.21
CA LEU A 54 -3.87 -10.86 -15.81
C LEU A 54 -3.94 -10.95 -17.34
N PHE A 55 -3.09 -11.73 -17.99
CA PHE A 55 -3.08 -11.88 -19.44
C PHE A 55 -3.37 -13.32 -19.83
N ASP A 56 -4.41 -13.52 -20.63
CA ASP A 56 -4.72 -14.81 -21.24
C ASP A 56 -4.08 -14.88 -22.64
N GLU A 57 -2.98 -15.62 -22.75
CA GLU A 57 -2.23 -15.78 -24.00
C GLU A 57 -3.02 -16.52 -25.09
N LYS A 58 -4.00 -17.34 -24.73
CA LYS A 58 -4.82 -18.08 -25.72
C LYS A 58 -5.82 -17.15 -26.41
N THR A 59 -6.35 -16.18 -25.67
CA THR A 59 -7.38 -15.27 -26.18
C THR A 59 -6.88 -13.84 -26.46
N GLY A 60 -5.68 -13.51 -26.00
CA GLY A 60 -5.10 -12.16 -26.06
C GLY A 60 -5.77 -11.15 -25.14
N LYS A 61 -6.64 -11.58 -24.22
CA LYS A 61 -7.41 -10.69 -23.34
C LYS A 61 -6.64 -10.35 -22.06
N ARG A 62 -6.85 -9.13 -21.56
CA ARG A 62 -6.39 -8.70 -20.24
C ARG A 62 -7.54 -8.58 -19.26
N THR A 63 -7.32 -8.98 -18.02
CA THR A 63 -8.25 -8.80 -16.91
C THR A 63 -7.77 -7.68 -16.02
N GLU A 64 -8.67 -6.78 -15.62
CA GLU A 64 -8.37 -5.75 -14.63
C GLU A 64 -7.97 -6.38 -13.30
N ARG A 65 -6.91 -5.86 -12.67
CA ARG A 65 -6.36 -6.43 -11.44
C ARG A 65 -7.41 -6.50 -10.33
N GLU A 66 -8.20 -5.44 -10.17
CA GLU A 66 -9.25 -5.38 -9.15
C GLU A 66 -10.29 -6.49 -9.36
N ALA A 67 -10.78 -6.66 -10.59
CA ALA A 67 -11.74 -7.71 -10.94
C ALA A 67 -11.14 -9.12 -10.72
N TYR A 68 -9.88 -9.32 -11.11
CA TYR A 68 -9.17 -10.58 -10.89
C TYR A 68 -9.07 -10.93 -9.40
N VAL A 69 -8.64 -9.97 -8.57
CA VAL A 69 -8.49 -10.20 -7.12
C VAL A 69 -9.85 -10.40 -6.46
N PHE A 70 -10.86 -9.61 -6.78
CA PHE A 70 -12.19 -9.75 -6.16
C PHE A 70 -12.89 -11.05 -6.53
N ALA A 71 -12.71 -11.54 -7.76
CA ALA A 71 -13.23 -12.85 -8.15
C ALA A 71 -12.59 -13.99 -7.33
N LYS A 72 -11.30 -13.84 -7.00
CA LYS A 72 -10.54 -14.82 -6.21
C LYS A 72 -10.72 -14.68 -4.69
N HIS A 73 -10.90 -13.46 -4.22
CA HIS A 73 -11.05 -13.08 -2.82
C HIS A 73 -12.34 -12.25 -2.61
N PRO A 74 -13.53 -12.89 -2.63
CA PRO A 74 -14.78 -12.19 -2.40
C PRO A 74 -14.84 -11.47 -1.04
N GLU A 75 -14.09 -11.95 -0.05
CA GLU A 75 -13.96 -11.29 1.26
C GLU A 75 -13.24 -9.94 1.19
N ILE A 76 -12.30 -9.77 0.27
CA ILE A 76 -11.62 -8.49 0.05
C ILE A 76 -12.58 -7.53 -0.65
N ALA A 77 -13.37 -8.01 -1.62
CA ALA A 77 -14.40 -7.22 -2.29
C ALA A 77 -15.42 -6.66 -1.28
N ARG A 78 -15.96 -7.53 -0.41
CA ARG A 78 -16.88 -7.13 0.67
C ARG A 78 -16.26 -6.10 1.62
N ALA A 79 -14.99 -6.28 2.00
CA ALA A 79 -14.29 -5.34 2.87
C ALA A 79 -14.10 -3.96 2.21
N CYS A 80 -14.06 -3.91 0.87
CA CYS A 80 -13.97 -2.69 0.09
C CYS A 80 -15.32 -2.15 -0.41
N GLY A 81 -16.45 -2.75 -0.01
CA GLY A 81 -17.79 -2.30 -0.40
C GLY A 81 -18.11 -2.51 -1.88
N ARG A 82 -17.65 -3.63 -2.45
CA ARG A 82 -17.82 -4.00 -3.87
C ARG A 82 -18.73 -5.21 -4.03
#